data_AF-A0A953NUI4-F1
#
_entry.id   AF-A0A953NUI4-F1
#
_cell.length_a   1.000
_cell.length_b   1.000
_cell.length_c   1.000
_cell.angle_alpha   90.00
_cell.angle_beta   90.00
_cell.angle_gamma   90.00
#
_symmetry.space_group_name_H-M   'P 1'
#
loop_
_entity.id
_entity.type
_entity.pdbx_description
1 polymer ?
#
loop_
_entity_poly.entity_id
_entity_poly.type
_entity_poly.pdbx_seq_one_letter_code
_entity_poly.pdbx_strand_id
1 'polypeptide(L)'
;MTGLAEYQRSIRDLLKKRAISTAHDPHLSEIAQSRELSLLRDIAVWWREMAVNENCAWTAGLLRKCGIFHQTVESFYCSENVSSYVERASEQFLALLSGHGDPLIASLAQFELAVFRVRQGDPQEYCIVWDRNPDDLFASLKSGGDLPPPEAEWRYHTRVSRQIPDLVCCDRVRHADA
;
A
#
# COMPACT_ATOMS: atom_id res chain seq x y z
N MET A 1 3.99 38.12 -9.14
CA MET A 1 3.81 37.10 -10.20
C MET A 1 4.38 35.79 -9.66
N THR A 2 3.50 34.84 -9.36
CA THR A 2 3.87 33.45 -9.06
C THR A 2 4.66 32.89 -10.23
N GLY A 3 5.86 32.37 -9.98
CA GLY A 3 6.66 31.74 -11.05
C GLY A 3 5.96 30.48 -11.56
N LEU A 4 6.21 30.07 -12.82
CA LEU A 4 5.62 28.87 -13.42
C LEU A 4 5.77 27.63 -12.51
N ALA A 5 6.94 27.44 -11.91
CA ALA A 5 7.22 26.32 -11.02
C ALA A 5 6.38 26.33 -9.74
N GLU A 6 6.05 27.52 -9.22
CA GLU A 6 5.19 27.67 -8.04
C GLU A 6 3.74 27.39 -8.41
N TYR A 7 3.30 27.92 -9.55
CA TYR A 7 1.97 27.66 -10.09
C TYR A 7 1.72 26.16 -10.36
N GLN A 8 2.69 25.46 -10.96
CA GLN A 8 2.63 24.00 -11.17
C GLN A 8 2.55 23.21 -9.87
N ARG A 9 3.27 23.65 -8.82
CA ARG A 9 3.18 23.04 -7.48
C ARG A 9 1.78 23.24 -6.89
N SER A 10 1.22 24.45 -6.97
CA SER A 10 -0.13 24.73 -6.49
C SER A 10 -1.21 23.92 -7.20
N ILE A 11 -1.13 23.75 -8.53
CA ILE A 11 -2.06 22.87 -9.26
C ILE A 11 -1.92 21.42 -8.79
N ARG A 12 -0.70 20.91 -8.69
CA ARG A 12 -0.44 19.54 -8.22
C ARG A 12 -1.01 19.33 -6.82
N ASP A 13 -0.82 20.31 -5.93
CA ASP A 13 -1.26 20.22 -4.55
C ASP A 13 -2.81 20.32 -4.46
N LEU A 14 -3.46 21.12 -5.32
CA LEU A 14 -4.92 21.07 -5.52
C LEU A 14 -5.39 19.69 -5.97
N LEU A 15 -4.76 19.09 -6.98
CA LEU A 15 -5.11 17.75 -7.47
C LEU A 15 -4.95 16.68 -6.39
N LYS A 16 -4.05 16.88 -5.42
CA LYS A 16 -3.79 15.95 -4.31
C LYS A 16 -4.55 16.29 -3.02
N LYS A 17 -5.56 17.17 -3.08
CA LYS A 17 -6.33 17.65 -1.91
C LYS A 17 -5.44 18.22 -0.78
N ARG A 18 -4.28 18.78 -1.13
CA ARG A 18 -3.37 19.40 -0.16
C ARG A 18 -3.73 20.87 0.06
N ALA A 19 -3.39 21.37 1.24
CA ALA A 19 -3.57 22.77 1.57
C ALA A 19 -2.71 23.64 0.64
N ILE A 20 -3.34 24.61 -0.02
CA ILE A 20 -2.64 25.64 -0.81
C ILE A 20 -3.09 27.02 -0.37
N SER A 21 -2.18 28.00 -0.47
CA SER A 21 -2.56 29.40 -0.33
C SER A 21 -3.09 29.91 -1.66
N THR A 22 -4.41 30.02 -1.81
CA THR A 22 -5.07 30.62 -2.99
C THR A 22 -5.17 32.14 -2.90
N ALA A 23 -4.78 32.75 -1.76
CA ALA A 23 -5.05 34.15 -1.44
C ALA A 23 -4.46 35.17 -2.43
N HIS A 24 -3.52 34.75 -3.29
CA HIS A 24 -2.82 35.62 -4.23
C HIS A 24 -3.11 35.29 -5.70
N ASP A 25 -3.97 34.31 -6.00
CA ASP A 25 -4.26 33.85 -7.37
C ASP A 25 -5.75 33.54 -7.57
N PRO A 26 -6.51 34.46 -8.20
CA PRO A 26 -7.94 34.29 -8.47
C PRO A 26 -8.25 33.03 -9.29
N HIS A 27 -7.39 32.68 -10.25
CA HIS A 27 -7.59 31.53 -11.12
C HIS A 27 -7.43 30.20 -10.34
N LEU A 28 -6.47 30.11 -9.43
CA LEU A 28 -6.37 28.95 -8.53
C LEU A 28 -7.57 28.84 -7.60
N SER A 29 -8.16 29.97 -7.18
CA SER A 29 -9.40 29.97 -6.38
C SER A 29 -10.59 29.44 -7.17
N GLU A 30 -10.74 29.84 -8.44
CA GLU A 30 -11.79 29.32 -9.34
C GLU A 30 -11.64 27.81 -9.55
N ILE A 31 -10.42 27.34 -9.84
CA ILE A 31 -10.15 25.90 -10.00
C ILE A 31 -10.49 25.14 -8.72
N ALA A 32 -10.08 25.67 -7.56
CA ALA A 32 -10.31 25.04 -6.26
C ALA A 32 -11.81 24.81 -5.95
N GLN A 33 -12.68 25.67 -6.49
CA GLN A 33 -14.14 25.59 -6.33
C GLN A 33 -14.84 24.84 -7.48
N SER A 34 -14.10 24.44 -8.52
CA SER A 34 -14.69 23.80 -9.69
C SER A 34 -15.12 22.36 -9.40
N ARG A 35 -16.21 21.94 -10.05
CA ARG A 35 -16.71 20.55 -9.96
C ARG A 35 -15.77 19.60 -10.69
N GLU A 36 -15.17 20.08 -11.78
CA GLU A 36 -14.23 19.36 -12.63
C GLU A 36 -13.00 18.94 -11.83
N LEU A 37 -12.51 19.76 -10.91
CA LEU A 37 -11.42 19.38 -10.02
C LEU A 37 -11.77 18.18 -9.14
N SER A 38 -13.01 18.11 -8.64
CA SER A 38 -13.46 16.94 -7.87
C SER A 38 -13.44 15.68 -8.74
N LEU A 39 -13.98 15.75 -9.96
CA LEU A 39 -13.98 14.62 -10.88
C LEU A 39 -12.55 14.18 -11.24
N LEU A 40 -11.64 15.13 -11.48
CA LEU A 40 -10.24 14.83 -11.77
C LEU A 40 -9.53 14.14 -10.59
N ARG A 41 -9.85 14.54 -9.36
CA ARG A 41 -9.34 13.86 -8.15
C ARG A 41 -9.84 12.42 -8.08
N ASP A 42 -11.13 12.20 -8.33
CA ASP A 42 -11.72 10.87 -8.30
C ASP A 42 -11.09 9.95 -9.36
N ILE A 43 -10.90 10.46 -10.58
CA ILE A 43 -10.18 9.76 -11.64
C ILE A 43 -8.74 9.46 -11.19
N ALA A 44 -8.01 10.43 -10.64
CA ALA A 44 -6.64 10.23 -10.22
C ALA A 44 -6.50 9.15 -9.14
N VAL A 45 -7.41 9.12 -8.17
CA VAL A 45 -7.46 8.07 -7.14
C VAL A 45 -7.78 6.72 -7.77
N TRP A 46 -8.78 6.65 -8.65
CA TRP A 46 -9.14 5.40 -9.35
C TRP A 46 -7.98 4.80 -10.15
N TRP A 47 -7.21 5.62 -10.88
CA TRP A 47 -5.99 5.17 -11.56
C TRP A 47 -4.95 4.60 -10.58
N ARG A 48 -4.85 5.18 -9.37
CA ARG A 48 -3.94 4.69 -8.33
C ARG A 48 -4.43 3.38 -7.73
N GLU A 49 -5.73 3.22 -7.54
CA GLU A 49 -6.32 1.95 -7.11
C GLU A 49 -6.03 0.82 -8.08
N MET A 50 -6.14 1.08 -9.39
CA MET A 50 -5.79 0.09 -10.42
C MET A 50 -4.31 -0.29 -10.33
N ALA A 51 -3.42 0.69 -10.27
CA ALA A 51 -1.98 0.47 -10.16
C ALA A 51 -1.62 -0.34 -8.90
N VAL A 52 -2.19 0.00 -7.74
CA VAL A 52 -1.98 -0.75 -6.49
C VAL A 52 -2.54 -2.16 -6.61
N ASN A 53 -3.70 -2.33 -7.22
CA ASN A 53 -4.31 -3.65 -7.40
C ASN A 53 -3.46 -4.59 -8.27
N GLU A 54 -2.82 -4.06 -9.30
CA GLU A 54 -1.97 -4.83 -10.21
C GLU A 54 -0.64 -5.23 -9.56
N ASN A 55 -0.07 -4.36 -8.71
CA ASN A 55 1.27 -4.56 -8.15
C ASN A 55 1.29 -5.11 -6.71
N CYS A 56 0.19 -4.93 -5.96
CA CYS A 56 0.04 -5.28 -4.55
C CYS A 56 -1.24 -6.11 -4.37
N ALA A 57 -1.42 -7.16 -5.18
CA ALA A 57 -2.68 -7.87 -5.33
C ALA A 57 -3.21 -8.47 -4.01
N TRP A 58 -2.34 -9.03 -3.17
CA TRP A 58 -2.72 -9.62 -1.89
C TRP A 58 -3.09 -8.55 -0.87
N THR A 59 -2.26 -7.52 -0.72
CA THR A 59 -2.55 -6.42 0.20
C THR A 59 -3.82 -5.68 -0.22
N ALA A 60 -4.01 -5.41 -1.52
CA ALA A 60 -5.24 -4.81 -2.04
C ALA A 60 -6.46 -5.71 -1.77
N GLY A 61 -6.33 -7.02 -1.98
CA GLY A 61 -7.39 -8.00 -1.68
C GLY A 61 -7.79 -7.98 -0.20
N LEU A 62 -6.81 -7.95 0.71
CA LEU A 62 -7.06 -7.87 2.15
C LEU A 62 -7.76 -6.56 2.52
N LEU A 63 -7.26 -5.42 2.06
CA LEU A 63 -7.85 -4.11 2.35
C LEU A 63 -9.30 -4.00 1.87
N ARG A 64 -9.64 -4.64 0.73
CA ARG A 64 -11.02 -4.70 0.24
C ARG A 64 -11.91 -5.54 1.14
N LYS A 65 -11.41 -6.69 1.62
CA LYS A 65 -12.14 -7.50 2.61
C LYS A 65 -12.40 -6.72 3.90
N CYS A 66 -11.45 -5.88 4.32
CA CYS A 66 -11.63 -5.00 5.47
C CYS A 66 -12.47 -3.74 5.17
N GLY A 67 -12.87 -3.51 3.91
CA GLY A 67 -13.67 -2.34 3.52
C GLY A 67 -12.92 -1.00 3.54
N ILE A 68 -11.58 -1.01 3.64
CA ILE A 68 -10.75 0.20 3.81
C ILE A 68 -9.87 0.52 2.59
N PHE A 69 -9.96 -0.26 1.51
CA PHE A 69 -9.09 -0.12 0.33
C PHE A 69 -9.09 1.29 -0.28
N HIS A 70 -10.27 1.80 -0.64
CA HIS A 70 -10.41 3.12 -1.27
C HIS A 70 -9.81 4.23 -0.42
N GLN A 71 -10.22 4.29 0.86
CA GLN A 71 -9.74 5.30 1.80
C GLN A 71 -8.23 5.23 2.02
N THR A 72 -7.66 4.01 2.05
CA THR A 72 -6.22 3.80 2.23
C THR A 72 -5.45 4.30 1.01
N VAL A 73 -5.89 3.99 -0.21
CA VAL A 73 -5.25 4.45 -1.46
C VAL A 73 -5.38 5.96 -1.61
N GLU A 74 -6.56 6.53 -1.32
CA GLU A 74 -6.77 7.98 -1.37
C GLU A 74 -5.83 8.69 -0.38
N SER A 75 -5.78 8.22 0.88
CA SER A 75 -4.92 8.80 1.92
C SER A 75 -3.45 8.72 1.54
N PHE A 76 -3.01 7.59 0.99
CA PHE A 76 -1.66 7.43 0.44
C PHE A 76 -1.39 8.39 -0.71
N TYR A 77 -2.26 8.46 -1.72
CA TYR A 77 -2.03 9.32 -2.88
C TYR A 77 -1.95 10.81 -2.53
N CYS A 78 -2.76 11.24 -1.56
CA CYS A 78 -2.77 12.61 -1.06
C CYS A 78 -1.54 12.92 -0.18
N SER A 79 -0.87 11.91 0.38
CA SER A 79 0.34 12.07 1.20
C SER A 79 1.49 12.69 0.41
N GLU A 80 2.47 13.25 1.12
CA GLU A 80 3.65 13.84 0.49
C GLU A 80 4.50 12.80 -0.24
N ASN A 81 5.16 13.24 -1.32
CA ASN A 81 6.22 12.47 -2.02
C ASN A 81 5.89 11.09 -2.61
N VAL A 82 4.61 10.80 -2.91
CA VAL A 82 4.26 9.64 -3.73
C VAL A 82 4.84 9.77 -5.14
N SER A 83 5.57 8.75 -5.56
CA SER A 83 6.20 8.66 -6.88
C SER A 83 5.16 8.65 -8.00
N SER A 84 5.49 9.27 -9.13
CA SER A 84 4.69 9.16 -10.35
C SER A 84 4.82 7.78 -10.99
N TYR A 85 5.94 7.08 -10.78
CA TYR A 85 6.21 5.74 -11.30
C TYR A 85 5.46 4.68 -10.48
N VAL A 86 4.72 3.81 -11.17
CA VAL A 86 3.78 2.87 -10.55
C VAL A 86 4.50 1.87 -9.65
N GLU A 87 5.62 1.32 -10.07
CA GLU A 87 6.38 0.32 -9.34
C GLU A 87 6.94 0.91 -8.04
N ARG A 88 7.46 2.14 -8.11
CA ARG A 88 7.96 2.87 -6.94
C ARG A 88 6.84 3.30 -6.01
N ALA A 89 5.71 3.75 -6.55
CA ALA A 89 4.55 4.08 -5.73
C ALA A 89 3.99 2.85 -5.02
N SER A 90 3.99 1.68 -5.66
CA SER A 90 3.58 0.41 -5.06
C SER A 90 4.52 -0.01 -3.94
N GLU A 91 5.83 0.12 -4.15
CA GLU A 91 6.82 -0.09 -3.09
C GLU A 91 6.61 0.84 -1.89
N GLN A 92 6.38 2.13 -2.14
CA GLN A 92 6.07 3.13 -1.10
C GLN A 92 4.77 2.81 -0.36
N PHE A 93 3.75 2.32 -1.07
CA PHE A 93 2.47 1.94 -0.50
C PHE A 93 2.61 0.76 0.47
N LEU A 94 3.31 -0.30 0.05
CA LEU A 94 3.58 -1.47 0.90
C LEU A 94 4.48 -1.11 2.10
N ALA A 95 5.47 -0.24 1.89
CA ALA A 95 6.32 0.25 2.97
C ALA A 95 5.53 1.04 4.02
N LEU A 96 4.57 1.86 3.61
CA LEU A 96 3.65 2.56 4.52
C LEU A 96 2.82 1.56 5.33
N LEU A 97 2.21 0.58 4.66
CA LEU A 97 1.35 -0.41 5.31
C LEU A 97 2.08 -1.42 6.18
N SER A 98 3.38 -1.58 5.98
CA SER A 98 4.22 -2.42 6.86
C SER A 98 4.24 -1.95 8.32
N GLY A 99 3.88 -0.68 8.58
CA GLY A 99 3.70 -0.10 9.92
C GLY A 99 2.23 0.05 10.35
N HIS A 100 1.29 -0.61 9.68
CA HIS A 100 -0.14 -0.51 9.99
C HIS A 100 -0.46 -1.08 11.38
N GLY A 101 -1.48 -0.52 12.05
CA GLY A 101 -1.86 -0.94 13.41
C GLY A 101 -2.52 -2.33 13.49
N ASP A 102 -3.14 -2.77 12.39
CA ASP A 102 -3.60 -4.15 12.23
C ASP A 102 -2.40 -5.06 11.86
N PRO A 103 -2.07 -6.06 12.68
CA PRO A 103 -0.90 -6.91 12.46
C PRO A 103 -1.01 -7.74 11.18
N LEU A 104 -2.21 -8.12 10.74
CA LEU A 104 -2.37 -8.89 9.50
C LEU A 104 -2.03 -8.04 8.28
N ILE A 105 -2.51 -6.79 8.26
CA ILE A 105 -2.21 -5.84 7.17
C ILE A 105 -0.71 -5.56 7.14
N ALA A 106 -0.10 -5.35 8.31
CA ALA A 106 1.33 -5.12 8.42
C ALA A 106 2.15 -6.30 7.90
N SER A 107 1.89 -7.52 8.37
CA SER A 107 2.61 -8.72 7.93
C SER A 107 2.41 -9.02 6.45
N LEU A 108 1.20 -8.86 5.92
CA LEU A 108 0.95 -9.08 4.50
C LEU A 108 1.66 -8.06 3.62
N ALA A 109 1.65 -6.78 4.01
CA ALA A 109 2.37 -5.73 3.29
C ALA A 109 3.90 -5.94 3.33
N GLN A 110 4.45 -6.34 4.48
CA GLN A 110 5.86 -6.68 4.63
C GLN A 110 6.25 -7.87 3.73
N PHE A 111 5.42 -8.90 3.69
CA PHE A 111 5.64 -10.06 2.84
C PHE A 111 5.65 -9.68 1.35
N GLU A 112 4.63 -8.96 0.89
CA GLU A 112 4.54 -8.55 -0.51
C GLU A 112 5.71 -7.64 -0.91
N LEU A 113 6.11 -6.72 -0.03
CA LEU A 113 7.28 -5.86 -0.23
C LEU A 113 8.58 -6.66 -0.31
N ALA A 114 8.77 -7.62 0.59
CA ALA A 114 9.95 -8.49 0.58
C ALA A 114 10.04 -9.29 -0.72
N VAL A 115 8.94 -9.92 -1.15
CA VAL A 115 8.87 -10.65 -2.42
C VAL A 115 9.17 -9.73 -3.60
N PHE A 116 8.61 -8.52 -3.60
CA PHE A 116 8.84 -7.53 -4.63
C PHE A 116 10.33 -7.15 -4.74
N ARG A 117 10.99 -6.81 -3.63
CA ARG A 117 12.41 -6.43 -3.59
C ARG A 117 13.33 -7.58 -3.99
N VAL A 118 13.10 -8.77 -3.45
CA VAL A 118 13.86 -9.99 -3.76
C VAL A 118 13.72 -10.33 -5.25
N ARG A 119 12.54 -10.18 -5.86
CA ARG A 119 12.37 -10.36 -7.31
C ARG A 119 13.16 -9.33 -8.12
N GLN A 120 13.24 -8.08 -7.67
CA GLN A 120 13.92 -7.00 -8.39
C GLN A 120 15.45 -7.06 -8.36
N GLY A 121 16.06 -7.67 -7.35
CA GLY A 121 17.52 -7.61 -7.24
C GLY A 121 18.06 -7.87 -5.87
N ASP A 122 17.23 -7.67 -4.85
CA ASP A 122 17.70 -7.50 -3.50
C ASP A 122 18.33 -8.80 -2.95
N PRO A 123 19.60 -8.77 -2.52
CA PRO A 123 20.26 -9.93 -1.91
C PRO A 123 19.84 -10.17 -0.45
N GLN A 124 19.07 -9.28 0.17
CA GLN A 124 18.67 -9.41 1.56
C GLN A 124 17.68 -10.56 1.80
N GLU A 125 17.74 -11.12 3.01
CA GLU A 125 16.74 -12.05 3.54
C GLU A 125 15.81 -11.30 4.49
N TYR A 126 14.52 -11.54 4.33
CA TYR A 126 13.46 -10.94 5.13
C TYR A 126 12.74 -12.00 5.94
N CYS A 127 12.40 -11.70 7.19
CA CYS A 127 11.60 -12.58 8.06
C CYS A 127 10.32 -11.86 8.45
N ILE A 128 9.18 -12.45 8.11
CA ILE A 128 7.84 -11.94 8.39
C ILE A 128 7.19 -12.86 9.42
N VAL A 129 6.65 -12.28 10.48
CA VAL A 129 5.94 -13.02 11.54
C VAL A 129 4.44 -12.90 11.33
N TRP A 130 3.74 -14.02 11.44
CA TRP A 130 2.28 -14.07 11.37
C TRP A 130 1.71 -14.63 12.66
N ASP A 131 0.50 -14.18 12.98
CA ASP A 131 -0.33 -14.66 14.08
C ASP A 131 -1.31 -15.77 13.63
N ARG A 132 -1.26 -16.20 12.37
CA ARG A 132 -2.13 -17.22 11.77
C ARG A 132 -1.42 -17.92 10.63
N ASN A 133 -1.90 -19.09 10.23
CA ASN A 133 -1.35 -19.83 9.10
C ASN A 133 -1.40 -19.00 7.80
N PRO A 134 -0.25 -18.68 7.17
CA PRO A 134 -0.21 -17.91 5.93
C PRO A 134 -0.81 -18.69 4.75
N ASP A 135 -0.71 -20.02 4.70
CA ASP A 135 -1.26 -20.81 3.59
C ASP A 135 -2.79 -20.70 3.55
N ASP A 136 -3.43 -20.82 4.72
CA ASP A 136 -4.89 -20.65 4.87
C ASP A 136 -5.30 -19.22 4.53
N LEU A 137 -4.49 -18.22 4.94
CA LEU A 137 -4.73 -16.82 4.60
C LEU A 137 -4.73 -16.61 3.08
N PHE A 138 -3.70 -17.07 2.37
CA PHE A 138 -3.61 -16.91 0.91
C PHE A 138 -4.73 -17.67 0.20
N ALA A 139 -5.09 -18.86 0.69
CA ALA A 139 -6.22 -19.62 0.17
C ALA A 139 -7.55 -18.86 0.34
N SER A 140 -7.81 -18.27 1.51
CA SER A 140 -8.99 -17.44 1.77
C SER A 140 -9.02 -16.16 0.93
N LEU A 141 -7.88 -15.48 0.77
CA LEU A 141 -7.79 -14.29 -0.08
C LEU A 141 -8.07 -14.63 -1.56
N LYS A 142 -7.58 -15.77 -2.05
CA LYS A 142 -7.78 -16.21 -3.43
C LYS A 142 -9.22 -16.66 -3.71
N SER A 143 -9.83 -17.36 -2.76
CA SER A 143 -11.19 -17.88 -2.87
C SER A 143 -12.28 -16.85 -2.52
N GLY A 144 -11.89 -15.74 -1.89
CA GLY A 144 -12.84 -14.77 -1.34
C GLY A 144 -13.50 -15.22 -0.03
N GLY A 145 -13.06 -16.34 0.56
CA GLY A 145 -13.57 -16.88 1.84
C GLY A 145 -13.18 -16.06 3.07
N ASP A 146 -13.70 -16.43 4.23
CA ASP A 146 -13.43 -15.72 5.48
C ASP A 146 -11.95 -15.80 5.87
N LEU A 147 -11.45 -14.73 6.51
CA LEU A 147 -10.07 -14.67 6.97
C LEU A 147 -9.88 -15.66 8.14
N PRO A 148 -8.81 -16.46 8.15
CA PRO A 148 -8.55 -17.37 9.25
C PRO A 148 -8.36 -16.58 10.55
N PRO A 149 -8.87 -17.10 11.69
CA PRO A 149 -8.67 -16.47 12.99
C PRO A 149 -7.20 -16.53 13.41
N PRO A 150 -6.75 -15.63 14.30
CA PRO A 150 -5.43 -15.73 14.93
C PRO A 150 -5.29 -17.03 15.74
N GLU A 151 -4.12 -17.64 15.69
CA GLU A 151 -3.75 -18.84 16.43
C GLU A 151 -2.92 -18.46 17.66
N ALA A 152 -3.49 -18.65 18.85
CA ALA A 152 -2.86 -18.22 20.10
C ALA A 152 -1.58 -19.03 20.45
N GLU A 153 -1.47 -20.28 20.01
CA GLU A 153 -0.36 -21.17 20.36
C GLU A 153 0.81 -21.14 19.37
N TRP A 154 0.61 -20.55 18.19
CA TRP A 154 1.52 -20.68 17.07
C TRP A 154 1.98 -19.32 16.54
N ARG A 155 3.24 -19.26 16.16
CA ARG A 155 3.80 -18.17 15.35
C ARG A 155 4.36 -18.75 14.08
N TYR A 156 4.01 -18.14 12.97
CA TYR A 156 4.51 -18.53 11.67
C TYR A 156 5.59 -17.55 11.25
N HIS A 157 6.75 -18.05 10.85
CA HIS A 157 7.88 -17.28 10.39
C HIS A 157 8.07 -17.57 8.91
N THR A 158 7.75 -16.59 8.07
CA THR A 158 7.99 -16.68 6.63
C THR A 158 9.29 -15.98 6.30
N ARG A 159 10.22 -16.72 5.72
CA ARG A 159 11.49 -16.18 5.21
C ARG A 159 11.40 -15.98 3.71
N VAL A 160 11.85 -14.82 3.24
CA VAL A 160 11.86 -14.45 1.82
C VAL A 160 13.28 -14.09 1.43
N SER A 161 13.87 -14.85 0.50
CA SER A 161 15.26 -14.67 0.05
C SER A 161 15.47 -15.34 -1.30
N ARG A 162 16.42 -14.80 -2.08
CA ARG A 162 16.88 -15.41 -3.34
C ARG A 162 17.54 -16.77 -3.16
N GLN A 163 18.01 -17.06 -1.95
CA GLN A 163 18.74 -18.29 -1.63
C GLN A 163 17.79 -19.46 -1.30
N ILE A 164 16.50 -19.19 -1.12
CA ILE A 164 15.47 -20.20 -0.81
C ILE A 164 14.86 -20.69 -2.13
N PRO A 165 14.68 -22.00 -2.34
CA PRO A 165 13.89 -22.53 -3.46
C PRO A 165 12.50 -21.88 -3.49
N ASP A 166 12.05 -21.42 -4.66
CA ASP A 166 10.77 -20.69 -4.83
C ASP A 166 10.66 -19.36 -4.04
N LEU A 167 11.80 -18.82 -3.58
CA LEU A 167 11.98 -17.54 -2.88
C LEU A 167 11.43 -17.46 -1.46
N VAL A 168 10.55 -18.38 -1.06
CA VAL A 168 9.78 -18.29 0.20
C VAL A 168 9.79 -19.63 0.92
N CYS A 169 10.04 -19.62 2.22
CA CYS A 169 9.75 -20.76 3.10
C CYS A 169 9.01 -20.29 4.36
N CYS A 170 8.22 -21.19 4.95
CA CYS A 170 7.48 -20.91 6.18
C CYS A 170 7.79 -21.99 7.22
N ASP A 171 8.25 -21.53 8.38
CA ASP A 171 8.51 -22.35 9.55
C ASP A 171 7.47 -22.00 10.64
N ARG A 172 6.91 -23.00 11.32
CA ARG A 172 6.00 -22.77 12.45
C ARG A 172 6.73 -23.00 13.77
N VAL A 173 6.54 -22.09 14.72
CA VAL A 173 7.16 -22.13 16.05
C VAL A 173 6.05 -22.08 17.10
N ARG A 174 6.15 -22.94 18.12
CA ARG A 174 5.18 -22.96 19.21
C ARG A 174 5.55 -21.88 20.24
N HIS A 175 4.56 -21.20 20.78
CA HIS A 175 4.76 -20.15 21.80
C HIS A 175 5.48 -20.64 23.07
N ALA A 176 5.53 -21.95 23.33
CA ALA A 176 6.20 -22.54 24.48
C ALA A 176 7.72 -22.71 24.31
N ASP A 177 8.23 -22.60 23.06
CA ASP A 177 9.64 -22.87 22.72
C ASP A 177 10.41 -21.59 22.30
N ALA A 178 9.83 -20.40 22.54
CA ALA A 178 10.40 -19.08 22.25
C ALA A 178 10.59 -18.26 23.53
#